data_AF-A0A7C5IYM8-F1
#
_entry.id   AF-A0A7C5IYM8-F1
#
_cell.length_a   1.000
_cell.length_b   1.000
_cell.length_c   1.000
_cell.angle_alpha   90.00
_cell.angle_beta   90.00
_cell.angle_gamma   90.00
#
_symmetry.space_group_name_H-M   'P 1'
#
loop_
_entity.id
_entity.type
_entity.pdbx_description
1 polymer ?
#
loop_
_entity_poly.entity_id
_entity_poly.type
_entity_poly.pdbx_seq_one_letter_code
_entity_poly.pdbx_strand_id
1 'polypeptide(L)'
;MAKTVKVFDLEGKPVAKIKLPPIFETPIRPDVIKRAVLAIQSARFQPQGRDPMAGKRTTAESRGVGLGIARIPRIKGPRGTGAFAPGTVGGRLAHPPTPEKKIVKKIPKKEKRLALFSAIAATASKEMVVSRGHAVEGIPQIPLVVTDELEGLKKAKEVEEALIKLGVLADLYRVRESVKVRAGKGKLRGRKIKQAVGPLIVVAEDKGIGKAARNMPGVEIVPVKSLNAEVLAPGTHPGRLTIWTASAIEALDKIYCRGEEA
;
A
#
# COMPACT_ATOMS: atom_id res chain seq x y z
N MET A 1 31.14 -1.68 -4.86
CA MET A 1 31.92 -1.84 -3.61
C MET A 1 30.92 -1.92 -2.48
N ALA A 2 30.89 -3.03 -1.74
CA ALA A 2 29.85 -3.26 -0.73
C ALA A 2 29.82 -2.15 0.34
N LYS A 3 28.71 -1.42 0.42
CA LYS A 3 28.51 -0.37 1.43
C LYS A 3 28.42 -0.99 2.83
N THR A 4 29.20 -0.48 3.77
CA THR A 4 29.10 -0.83 5.20
C THR A 4 28.22 0.17 5.94
N VAL A 5 27.36 -0.33 6.82
CA VAL A 5 26.39 0.45 7.59
C VAL A 5 26.56 0.17 9.08
N LYS A 6 26.37 1.20 9.91
CA LYS A 6 26.43 1.06 11.37
C LYS A 6 25.11 0.50 11.88
N VAL A 7 25.20 -0.42 12.84
CA VAL A 7 24.07 -0.95 13.61
C VAL A 7 23.92 -0.11 14.85
N PHE A 8 22.72 0.36 15.12
CA PHE A 8 22.39 1.17 16.29
C PHE A 8 21.68 0.34 17.34
N ASP A 9 21.95 0.64 18.60
CA ASP A 9 21.19 0.10 19.71
C ASP A 9 19.84 0.84 19.90
N LEU A 10 19.00 0.36 20.80
CA LEU A 10 17.76 1.02 21.24
C LEU A 10 18.01 2.43 21.80
N GLU A 11 19.23 2.70 22.28
CA GLU A 11 19.65 4.04 22.72
C GLU A 11 20.11 4.98 21.60
N GLY A 12 20.18 4.50 20.35
CA GLY A 12 20.68 5.28 19.21
C GLY A 12 22.22 5.37 19.15
N LYS A 13 22.94 4.56 19.94
CA LYS A 13 24.41 4.46 19.90
C LYS A 13 24.86 3.41 18.88
N PRO A 14 25.95 3.66 18.12
CA PRO A 14 26.46 2.68 17.16
C PRO A 14 27.20 1.54 17.88
N VAL A 15 26.78 0.30 17.65
CA VAL A 15 27.35 -0.91 18.29
C VAL A 15 28.24 -1.68 17.33
N ALA A 16 27.76 -1.94 16.12
CA ALA A 16 28.43 -2.81 15.14
C ALA A 16 28.41 -2.21 13.73
N LYS A 17 29.13 -2.86 12.80
CA LYS A 17 29.07 -2.54 11.37
C LYS A 17 28.69 -3.79 10.59
N ILE A 18 27.70 -3.68 9.71
CA ILE A 18 27.24 -4.76 8.82
C ILE A 18 27.48 -4.36 7.37
N LYS A 19 27.84 -5.33 6.53
CA LYS A 19 27.94 -5.16 5.07
C LYS A 19 26.54 -5.28 4.48
N LEU A 20 26.11 -4.28 3.69
CA LEU A 20 24.83 -4.37 3.01
C LEU A 20 24.89 -5.42 1.89
N PRO A 21 23.82 -6.23 1.73
CA PRO A 21 23.65 -7.11 0.58
C PRO A 21 23.63 -6.33 -0.74
N PRO A 22 24.04 -6.94 -1.88
CA PRO A 22 24.06 -6.29 -3.19
C PRO A 22 22.66 -5.87 -3.70
N ILE A 23 21.58 -6.35 -3.07
CA ILE A 23 20.20 -5.95 -3.35
C ILE A 23 20.00 -4.44 -3.20
N PHE A 24 20.69 -3.82 -2.23
CA PHE A 24 20.63 -2.38 -1.99
C PHE A 24 21.34 -1.55 -3.07
N GLU A 25 22.15 -2.19 -3.92
CA GLU A 25 22.84 -1.56 -5.05
C GLU A 25 22.06 -1.70 -6.37
N THR A 26 20.90 -2.37 -6.36
CA THR A 26 20.12 -2.56 -7.58
C THR A 26 19.61 -1.23 -8.15
N PRO A 27 19.58 -1.09 -9.49
CA PRO A 27 19.16 0.15 -10.13
C PRO A 27 17.68 0.45 -9.82
N ILE A 28 17.40 1.69 -9.46
CA ILE A 28 16.05 2.12 -9.10
C ILE A 28 15.21 2.29 -10.38
N ARG A 29 14.20 1.43 -10.54
CA ARG A 29 13.27 1.36 -11.66
C ARG A 29 11.83 1.67 -11.23
N PRO A 30 11.42 2.94 -11.20
CA PRO A 30 10.08 3.33 -10.73
C PRO A 30 8.94 2.79 -11.61
N ASP A 31 9.20 2.53 -12.89
CA ASP A 31 8.29 1.89 -13.84
C ASP A 31 7.86 0.49 -13.39
N VAL A 32 8.85 -0.35 -13.03
CA VAL A 32 8.65 -1.73 -12.59
C VAL A 32 7.97 -1.76 -11.22
N ILE A 33 8.38 -0.87 -10.31
CA ILE A 33 7.74 -0.71 -9.00
C ILE A 33 6.26 -0.35 -9.17
N LYS A 34 5.95 0.65 -9.99
CA LYS A 34 4.57 1.08 -10.24
C LYS A 34 3.71 -0.05 -10.77
N ARG A 35 4.20 -0.82 -11.74
CA ARG A 35 3.45 -1.96 -12.31
C ARG A 35 3.20 -3.05 -11.28
N ALA A 36 4.20 -3.40 -10.46
CA ALA A 36 4.06 -4.38 -9.40
C ALA A 36 3.07 -3.94 -8.32
N VAL A 37 3.17 -2.69 -7.85
CA VAL A 37 2.26 -2.16 -6.82
C VAL A 37 0.82 -2.11 -7.33
N LEU A 38 0.58 -1.67 -8.57
CA LEU A 38 -0.76 -1.67 -9.16
C LEU A 38 -1.34 -3.09 -9.31
N ALA A 39 -0.50 -4.08 -9.63
CA ALA A 39 -0.92 -5.48 -9.67
C ALA A 39 -1.31 -6.00 -8.28
N ILE A 40 -0.48 -5.74 -7.26
CA ILE A 40 -0.78 -6.12 -5.86
C ILE A 40 -2.07 -5.45 -5.38
N GLN A 41 -2.26 -4.16 -5.65
CA GLN A 41 -3.48 -3.43 -5.28
C GLN A 41 -4.71 -3.99 -5.97
N SER A 42 -4.60 -4.39 -7.24
CA SER A 42 -5.71 -4.95 -8.01
C SER A 42 -6.23 -6.27 -7.43
N ALA A 43 -5.38 -7.05 -6.77
CA ALA A 43 -5.77 -8.29 -6.12
C ALA A 43 -6.69 -8.07 -4.89
N ARG A 44 -6.69 -6.87 -4.29
CA ARG A 44 -7.54 -6.52 -3.15
C ARG A 44 -8.88 -5.90 -3.55
N PHE A 45 -9.12 -5.70 -4.83
CA PHE A 45 -10.38 -5.12 -5.29
C PHE A 45 -11.52 -6.15 -5.18
N GLN A 46 -12.60 -5.74 -4.52
CA GLN A 46 -13.82 -6.54 -4.45
C GLN A 46 -14.63 -6.38 -5.74
N PRO A 47 -15.09 -7.47 -6.37
CA PRO A 47 -16.02 -7.39 -7.50
C PRO A 47 -17.27 -6.61 -7.12
N GLN A 48 -17.73 -5.76 -8.03
CA GLN A 48 -18.94 -4.98 -7.87
C GLN A 48 -19.77 -5.06 -9.14
N GLY A 49 -21.09 -5.12 -9.00
CA GLY A 49 -22.02 -5.17 -10.11
C GLY A 49 -23.37 -4.55 -9.78
N ARG A 50 -24.19 -4.34 -10.81
CA ARG A 50 -25.62 -4.03 -10.64
C ARG A 50 -26.44 -5.30 -10.81
N ASP A 51 -27.64 -5.31 -10.20
CA ASP A 51 -28.65 -6.34 -10.51
C ASP A 51 -28.87 -6.37 -12.03
N PRO A 52 -28.70 -7.53 -12.71
CA PRO A 52 -28.91 -7.67 -14.15
C PRO A 52 -30.28 -7.19 -14.65
N MET A 53 -31.29 -7.22 -13.76
CA MET A 53 -32.67 -6.81 -14.04
C MET A 53 -33.00 -5.37 -13.60
N ALA A 54 -32.04 -4.61 -13.06
CA ALA A 54 -32.25 -3.22 -12.68
C ALA A 54 -32.69 -2.37 -13.89
N GLY A 55 -33.84 -1.70 -13.75
CA GLY A 55 -34.44 -0.88 -14.81
C GLY A 55 -35.04 -1.67 -15.98
N LYS A 56 -35.08 -3.01 -15.90
CA LYS A 56 -35.68 -3.89 -16.92
C LYS A 56 -36.99 -4.55 -16.48
N ARG A 57 -37.32 -4.53 -15.18
CA ARG A 57 -38.57 -5.08 -14.62
C ARG A 57 -39.77 -4.19 -14.95
N THR A 58 -40.10 -4.07 -16.23
CA THR A 58 -41.16 -3.19 -16.74
C THR A 58 -41.88 -3.83 -17.92
N THR A 59 -43.18 -3.59 -18.06
CA THR A 59 -44.00 -4.00 -19.21
C THR A 59 -43.89 -3.05 -20.41
N ALA A 60 -42.83 -2.25 -20.47
CA ALA A 60 -42.73 -1.11 -21.37
C ALA A 60 -42.47 -1.54 -22.83
N GLU A 61 -43.26 -1.01 -23.75
CA GLU A 61 -43.17 -1.27 -25.19
C GLU A 61 -43.26 0.06 -25.96
N SER A 62 -42.68 0.12 -27.16
CA SER A 62 -42.78 1.32 -28.00
C SER A 62 -44.18 1.41 -28.61
N ARG A 63 -44.78 2.61 -28.60
CA ARG A 63 -46.09 2.87 -29.24
C ARG A 63 -46.00 3.11 -30.75
N GLY A 64 -44.80 3.05 -31.33
CA GLY A 64 -44.59 3.26 -32.77
C GLY A 64 -44.55 4.74 -33.18
N VAL A 65 -44.88 5.01 -34.45
CA VAL A 65 -44.86 6.34 -35.08
C VAL A 65 -46.28 6.93 -35.19
N GLY A 66 -46.40 8.18 -35.62
CA GLY A 66 -47.71 8.80 -35.94
C GLY A 66 -48.45 9.42 -34.74
N LEU A 67 -47.86 9.43 -33.55
CA LEU A 67 -48.48 9.92 -32.31
C LEU A 67 -47.87 11.25 -31.80
N GLY A 68 -46.98 11.90 -32.57
CA GLY A 68 -46.28 13.12 -32.15
C GLY A 68 -45.37 12.95 -30.92
N ILE A 69 -45.03 11.70 -30.56
CA ILE A 69 -44.20 11.36 -29.39
C ILE A 69 -42.93 10.60 -29.79
N ALA A 70 -41.90 10.68 -28.95
CA ALA A 70 -40.69 9.89 -29.12
C ALA A 70 -40.97 8.37 -29.01
N ARG A 71 -40.28 7.59 -29.85
CA ARG A 71 -40.40 6.11 -30.01
C ARG A 71 -39.81 5.29 -28.86
N ILE A 72 -39.58 5.89 -27.70
CA ILE A 72 -39.01 5.23 -26.53
C ILE A 72 -40.02 4.23 -25.95
N PRO A 73 -39.60 3.08 -25.39
CA PRO A 73 -40.50 2.16 -24.70
C PRO A 73 -41.24 2.85 -23.55
N ARG A 74 -42.56 2.67 -23.48
CA ARG A 74 -43.43 3.30 -22.48
C ARG A 74 -44.22 2.25 -21.71
N ILE A 75 -44.38 2.46 -20.41
CA ILE A 75 -45.17 1.58 -19.55
C ILE A 75 -46.63 1.56 -20.03
N LYS A 76 -47.24 0.37 -20.06
CA LYS A 76 -48.66 0.18 -20.42
C LYS A 76 -49.55 0.89 -19.40
N GLY A 77 -50.63 1.52 -19.89
CA GLY A 77 -51.58 2.28 -19.08
C GLY A 77 -51.64 3.78 -19.41
N PRO A 78 -52.49 4.54 -18.69
CA PRO A 78 -52.84 5.92 -19.05
C PRO A 78 -51.64 6.87 -19.02
N ARG A 79 -50.69 6.64 -18.10
CA ARG A 79 -49.56 7.55 -17.85
C ARG A 79 -48.48 7.50 -18.92
N GLY A 80 -48.28 6.35 -19.58
CA GLY A 80 -47.37 6.21 -20.72
C GLY A 80 -45.93 6.70 -20.48
N THR A 81 -45.39 6.61 -19.27
CA THR A 81 -44.03 7.08 -18.93
C THR A 81 -42.97 6.28 -19.68
N GLY A 82 -41.94 6.95 -20.20
CA GLY A 82 -40.78 6.29 -20.80
C GLY A 82 -40.02 5.46 -19.76
N ALA A 83 -39.71 4.22 -20.10
CA ALA A 83 -38.98 3.29 -19.24
C ALA A 83 -38.07 2.39 -20.07
N PHE A 84 -37.37 1.46 -19.42
CA PHE A 84 -36.44 0.47 -20.02
C PHE A 84 -35.19 1.05 -20.68
N ALA A 85 -35.27 2.20 -21.36
CA ALA A 85 -34.17 2.82 -22.09
C ALA A 85 -33.22 3.61 -21.16
N PRO A 86 -31.91 3.69 -21.48
CA PRO A 86 -30.91 4.37 -20.65
C PRO A 86 -31.11 5.87 -20.51
N GLY A 87 -31.81 6.52 -21.44
CA GLY A 87 -32.15 7.95 -21.33
C GLY A 87 -33.39 8.24 -20.48
N THR A 88 -34.04 7.22 -19.90
CA THR A 88 -35.27 7.39 -19.10
C THR A 88 -34.98 7.30 -17.61
N VAL A 89 -35.72 8.07 -16.80
CA VAL A 89 -35.65 7.99 -15.34
C VAL A 89 -36.15 6.62 -14.89
N GLY A 90 -35.30 5.86 -14.19
CA GLY A 90 -35.59 4.49 -13.76
C GLY A 90 -35.40 3.41 -14.83
N GLY A 91 -34.90 3.77 -16.03
CA GLY A 91 -34.54 2.81 -17.08
C GLY A 91 -33.22 2.07 -16.83
N ARG A 92 -32.91 1.09 -17.68
CA ARG A 92 -31.69 0.28 -17.56
C ARG A 92 -30.45 1.10 -17.96
N LEU A 93 -29.30 0.83 -17.37
CA LEU A 93 -28.03 1.39 -17.86
C LEU A 93 -27.56 0.67 -19.15
N ALA A 94 -26.92 1.39 -20.09
CA ALA A 94 -26.52 0.82 -21.39
C ALA A 94 -25.42 -0.26 -21.26
N HIS A 95 -24.47 -0.07 -20.34
CA HIS A 95 -23.38 -1.01 -20.04
C HIS A 95 -23.14 -1.06 -18.52
N PRO A 96 -24.02 -1.73 -17.75
CA PRO A 96 -23.90 -1.77 -16.30
C PRO A 96 -22.60 -2.47 -15.89
N PRO A 97 -21.97 -2.08 -14.77
CA PRO A 97 -20.83 -2.82 -14.27
C PRO A 97 -21.29 -4.24 -13.90
N THR A 98 -20.55 -5.23 -14.39
CA THR A 98 -20.78 -6.64 -14.11
C THR A 98 -19.74 -7.17 -13.12
N PRO A 99 -20.13 -8.13 -12.26
CA PRO A 99 -19.19 -8.77 -11.34
C PRO A 99 -18.13 -9.61 -12.08
N GLU A 100 -18.43 -10.05 -13.30
CA GLU A 100 -17.55 -10.86 -14.16
C GLU A 100 -16.34 -10.11 -14.73
N LYS A 101 -16.26 -8.79 -14.52
CA LYS A 101 -15.13 -8.00 -14.99
C LYS A 101 -13.82 -8.54 -14.40
N LYS A 102 -12.83 -8.83 -15.27
CA LYS A 102 -11.47 -9.20 -14.84
C LYS A 102 -10.77 -7.98 -14.23
N ILE A 103 -10.80 -7.88 -12.91
CA ILE A 103 -10.27 -6.74 -12.16
C ILE A 103 -8.79 -6.94 -11.78
N VAL A 104 -8.38 -8.19 -11.55
CA VAL A 104 -7.03 -8.54 -11.09
C VAL A 104 -6.04 -8.50 -12.25
N LYS A 105 -4.97 -7.72 -12.10
CA LYS A 105 -3.85 -7.66 -13.05
C LYS A 105 -2.79 -8.68 -12.63
N LYS A 106 -2.40 -9.56 -13.56
CA LYS A 106 -1.31 -10.54 -13.33
C LYS A 106 0.05 -9.91 -13.64
N ILE A 107 1.08 -10.32 -12.89
CA ILE A 107 2.47 -9.91 -13.09
C ILE A 107 3.39 -11.14 -13.03
N PRO A 108 4.42 -11.23 -13.90
CA PRO A 108 5.42 -12.29 -13.83
C PRO A 108 6.19 -12.30 -12.50
N LYS A 109 6.58 -13.50 -12.02
CA LYS A 109 7.35 -13.65 -10.78
C LYS A 109 8.69 -12.90 -10.82
N LYS A 110 9.39 -12.94 -11.96
CA LYS A 110 10.69 -12.25 -12.14
C LYS A 110 10.55 -10.73 -12.03
N GLU A 111 9.53 -10.16 -12.66
CA GLU A 111 9.24 -8.72 -12.58
C GLU A 111 8.84 -8.30 -11.16
N LYS A 112 8.05 -9.12 -10.46
CA LYS A 112 7.72 -8.89 -9.05
C LYS A 112 8.96 -8.88 -8.15
N ARG A 113 9.91 -9.81 -8.36
CA ARG A 113 11.18 -9.85 -7.62
C ARG A 113 12.05 -8.63 -7.93
N LEU A 114 12.18 -8.25 -9.19
CA LEU A 114 12.92 -7.05 -9.59
C LEU A 114 12.32 -5.78 -8.97
N ALA A 115 10.99 -5.67 -8.93
CA ALA A 115 10.30 -4.56 -8.27
C ALA A 115 10.62 -4.49 -6.78
N LEU A 116 10.68 -5.64 -6.10
CA LEU A 116 11.04 -5.72 -4.68
C LEU A 116 12.47 -5.23 -4.46
N PHE A 117 13.43 -5.71 -5.24
CA PHE A 117 14.84 -5.30 -5.12
C PHE A 117 15.03 -3.81 -5.38
N SER A 118 14.42 -3.32 -6.46
CA SER A 118 14.45 -1.89 -6.78
C SER A 118 13.79 -1.04 -5.68
N ALA A 119 12.74 -1.53 -5.02
CA ALA A 119 12.11 -0.82 -3.92
C ALA A 119 13.00 -0.82 -2.66
N ILE A 120 13.72 -1.92 -2.37
CA ILE A 120 14.70 -2.00 -1.27
C ILE A 120 15.88 -1.07 -1.52
N ALA A 121 16.43 -1.05 -2.73
CA ALA A 121 17.50 -0.11 -3.07
C ALA A 121 17.09 1.36 -2.88
N ALA A 122 15.84 1.69 -3.21
CA ALA A 122 15.34 3.04 -3.00
C ALA A 122 15.24 3.47 -1.53
N THR A 123 15.13 2.53 -0.57
CA THR A 123 15.12 2.88 0.86
C THR A 123 16.51 3.14 1.43
N ALA A 124 17.58 2.74 0.72
CA ALA A 124 18.95 3.09 1.08
C ALA A 124 19.38 4.49 0.58
N SER A 125 18.62 5.13 -0.31
CA SER A 125 18.93 6.48 -0.80
C SER A 125 18.25 7.55 0.04
N LYS A 126 19.04 8.42 0.69
CA LYS A 126 18.53 9.55 1.48
C LYS A 126 17.69 10.51 0.65
N GLU A 127 18.14 10.83 -0.56
CA GLU A 127 17.44 11.73 -1.48
C GLU A 127 16.04 11.23 -1.81
N MET A 128 15.91 9.92 -2.08
CA MET A 128 14.62 9.31 -2.40
C MET A 128 13.66 9.34 -1.20
N VAL A 129 14.15 9.04 0.00
CA VAL A 129 13.33 9.06 1.22
C VAL A 129 12.84 10.48 1.56
N VAL A 130 13.70 11.49 1.39
CA VAL A 130 13.34 12.90 1.58
C VAL A 130 12.35 13.35 0.50
N SER A 131 12.59 13.01 -0.78
CA SER A 131 11.71 13.39 -1.90
C SER A 131 10.28 12.88 -1.73
N ARG A 132 10.10 11.76 -1.02
CA ARG A 132 8.80 11.19 -0.72
C ARG A 132 8.05 11.96 0.39
N GLY A 133 8.77 12.72 1.20
CA GLY A 133 8.22 13.54 2.28
C GLY A 133 8.28 12.90 3.66
N HIS A 134 9.25 12.02 3.90
CA HIS A 134 9.60 11.60 5.27
C HIS A 134 10.51 12.64 5.92
N ALA A 135 10.34 12.87 7.22
CA ALA A 135 11.19 13.78 7.98
C ALA A 135 12.44 13.03 8.49
N VAL A 136 13.60 13.30 7.91
CA VAL A 136 14.82 12.50 8.13
C VAL A 136 15.97 13.27 8.80
N GLU A 137 15.72 14.49 9.25
CA GLU A 137 16.74 15.39 9.80
C GLU A 137 17.40 14.85 11.07
N GLY A 138 16.63 14.15 11.92
CA GLY A 138 17.13 13.54 13.16
C GLY A 138 17.77 12.17 13.01
N ILE A 139 17.77 11.57 11.81
CA ILE A 139 18.21 10.18 11.63
C ILE A 139 19.71 10.15 11.28
N PRO A 140 20.53 9.39 12.04
CA PRO A 140 21.98 9.38 11.84
C PRO A 140 22.43 8.74 10.53
N GLN A 141 21.70 7.72 10.06
CA GLN A 141 22.05 6.95 8.86
C GLN A 141 20.83 6.35 8.16
N ILE A 142 20.91 6.24 6.83
CA ILE A 142 19.95 5.54 5.97
C ILE A 142 20.72 4.54 5.10
N PRO A 143 20.26 3.28 4.98
CA PRO A 143 19.15 2.66 5.71
C PRO A 143 19.47 2.57 7.22
N LEU A 144 18.45 2.70 8.08
CA LEU A 144 18.65 2.59 9.53
C LEU A 144 18.64 1.12 9.92
N VAL A 145 19.71 0.66 10.57
CA VAL A 145 19.86 -0.73 11.04
C VAL A 145 19.95 -0.74 12.55
N VAL A 146 19.12 -1.55 13.20
CA VAL A 146 18.97 -1.64 14.65
C VAL A 146 19.29 -3.05 15.14
N THR A 147 19.70 -3.17 16.39
CA THR A 147 19.88 -4.46 17.09
C THR A 147 18.58 -5.27 17.13
N ASP A 148 18.73 -6.60 17.24
CA ASP A 148 17.60 -7.53 17.26
C ASP A 148 16.76 -7.46 18.55
N GLU A 149 17.24 -6.73 19.55
CA GLU A 149 16.52 -6.44 20.79
C GLU A 149 15.17 -5.77 20.52
N LEU A 150 15.09 -5.00 19.42
CA LEU A 150 13.87 -4.35 18.97
C LEU A 150 12.73 -5.35 18.70
N GLU A 151 13.03 -6.58 18.26
CA GLU A 151 12.03 -7.62 18.00
C GLU A 151 11.32 -8.09 19.29
N GLY A 152 12.01 -8.01 20.44
CA GLY A 152 11.54 -8.50 21.73
C GLY A 152 10.65 -7.53 22.51
N LEU A 153 10.48 -6.29 22.04
CA LEU A 153 9.70 -5.26 22.72
C LEU A 153 8.21 -5.62 22.71
N LYS A 154 7.61 -5.70 23.91
CA LYS A 154 6.19 -6.09 24.08
C LYS A 154 5.27 -4.91 24.34
N LYS A 155 5.78 -3.81 24.92
CA LYS A 155 4.96 -2.63 25.24
C LYS A 155 5.13 -1.55 24.19
N ALA A 156 4.03 -0.90 23.83
CA ALA A 156 4.02 0.21 22.88
C ALA A 156 4.91 1.37 23.35
N LYS A 157 4.91 1.67 24.66
CA LYS A 157 5.71 2.77 25.23
C LYS A 157 7.22 2.56 25.01
N GLU A 158 7.69 1.33 25.20
CA GLU A 158 9.10 0.96 25.00
C GLU A 158 9.51 1.15 23.53
N VAL A 159 8.64 0.78 22.59
CA VAL A 159 8.86 0.99 21.15
C VAL A 159 8.87 2.48 20.80
N GLU A 160 8.01 3.30 21.43
CA GLU A 160 7.97 4.74 21.19
C GLU A 160 9.25 5.42 21.70
N GLU A 161 9.70 5.05 22.90
CA GLU A 161 10.97 5.50 23.47
C GLU A 161 12.17 5.12 22.59
N ALA A 162 12.21 3.89 22.06
CA ALA A 162 13.25 3.46 21.13
C ALA A 162 13.23 4.29 19.83
N LEU A 163 12.06 4.53 19.23
CA LEU A 163 11.95 5.34 18.01
C LEU A 163 12.31 6.81 18.23
N ILE A 164 12.05 7.36 19.43
CA ILE A 164 12.50 8.69 19.83
C ILE A 164 14.03 8.74 19.86
N LYS A 165 14.68 7.80 20.54
CA LYS A 165 16.14 7.73 20.65
C LYS A 165 16.83 7.50 19.32
N LEU A 166 16.20 6.77 18.40
CA LEU A 166 16.67 6.56 17.03
C LEU A 166 16.49 7.79 16.11
N GLY A 167 15.83 8.86 16.58
CA GLY A 167 15.66 10.10 15.83
C GLY A 167 14.49 10.10 14.84
N VAL A 168 13.58 9.11 14.93
CA VAL A 168 12.41 8.96 14.03
C VAL A 168 11.20 9.79 14.49
N LEU A 169 11.35 10.52 15.59
CA LEU A 169 10.30 11.29 16.24
C LEU A 169 9.60 12.29 15.29
N ALA A 170 10.37 13.00 14.46
CA ALA A 170 9.81 13.97 13.52
C ALA A 170 8.84 13.32 12.51
N ASP A 171 9.15 12.11 12.03
CA ASP A 171 8.27 11.41 11.09
C ASP A 171 7.00 10.91 11.79
N LEU A 172 7.09 10.51 13.06
CA LEU A 172 5.93 10.12 13.86
C LEU A 172 4.99 11.30 14.12
N TYR A 173 5.52 12.48 14.47
CA TYR A 173 4.71 13.69 14.64
C TYR A 173 4.01 14.09 13.35
N ARG A 174 4.72 14.10 12.22
CA ARG A 174 4.14 14.34 10.89
C ARG A 174 2.95 13.42 10.61
N VAL A 175 3.07 12.14 10.95
CA VAL A 175 1.97 11.18 10.77
C VAL A 175 0.82 11.46 11.72
N ARG A 176 1.08 11.74 13.01
CA ARG A 176 0.05 12.09 14.00
C ARG A 176 -0.77 13.31 13.56
N GLU A 177 -0.11 14.37 13.09
CA GLU A 177 -0.76 15.59 12.61
C GLU A 177 -1.53 15.38 11.30
N SER A 178 -1.11 14.42 10.49
CA SER A 178 -1.76 14.13 9.20
C SER A 178 -3.13 13.44 9.32
N VAL A 179 -3.49 12.97 10.51
CA VAL A 179 -4.74 12.24 10.77
C VAL A 179 -5.92 13.19 10.58
N LYS A 180 -6.68 12.99 9.50
CA LYS A 180 -7.86 13.80 9.19
C LYS A 180 -9.01 12.99 8.64
N VAL A 181 -10.21 13.58 8.70
CA VAL A 181 -11.40 12.99 8.07
C VAL A 181 -11.24 13.04 6.55
N ARG A 182 -11.49 11.90 5.90
CA ARG A 182 -11.38 11.74 4.45
C ARG A 182 -12.44 12.58 3.73
N ALA A 183 -12.00 13.37 2.76
CA ALA A 183 -12.89 14.09 1.85
C ALA A 183 -13.72 13.15 0.96
N GLY A 184 -14.92 13.59 0.58
CA GLY A 184 -15.81 12.88 -0.34
C GLY A 184 -16.61 11.73 0.29
N LYS A 185 -17.23 10.89 -0.57
CA LYS A 185 -18.16 9.82 -0.16
C LYS A 185 -17.49 8.61 0.50
N GLY A 186 -16.15 8.53 0.46
CA GLY A 186 -15.40 7.43 1.09
C GLY A 186 -15.60 7.36 2.61
N LYS A 187 -15.87 8.50 3.26
CA LYS A 187 -16.16 8.58 4.70
C LYS A 187 -17.38 7.74 5.11
N LEU A 188 -18.38 7.64 4.23
CA LEU A 188 -19.60 6.86 4.46
C LEU A 188 -19.41 5.36 4.19
N ARG A 189 -18.30 4.96 3.58
CA ARG A 189 -18.01 3.57 3.17
C ARG A 189 -17.00 2.90 4.12
N GLY A 190 -17.02 3.26 5.40
CA GLY A 190 -16.09 2.73 6.41
C GLY A 190 -14.64 3.23 6.32
N ARG A 191 -14.34 4.20 5.44
CA ARG A 191 -12.97 4.76 5.25
C ARG A 191 -12.91 6.21 5.72
N LYS A 192 -13.35 6.45 6.96
CA LYS A 192 -13.50 7.80 7.54
C LYS A 192 -12.16 8.51 7.74
N ILE A 193 -11.12 7.81 8.19
CA ILE A 193 -9.83 8.41 8.53
C ILE A 193 -8.86 8.28 7.35
N LYS A 194 -8.08 9.33 7.11
CA LYS A 194 -6.91 9.35 6.22
C LYS A 194 -5.72 9.84 7.04
N GLN A 195 -4.60 9.13 6.93
CA GLN A 195 -3.33 9.49 7.55
C GLN A 195 -2.19 9.29 6.55
N ALA A 196 -1.04 9.92 6.81
CA ALA A 196 0.18 9.73 6.06
C ALA A 196 0.79 8.34 6.35
N VAL A 197 1.66 7.89 5.46
CA VAL A 197 2.46 6.69 5.66
C VAL A 197 3.69 7.05 6.47
N GLY A 198 3.93 6.33 7.57
CA GLY A 198 5.09 6.50 8.44
C GLY A 198 6.20 5.48 8.19
N PRO A 199 7.07 5.26 9.19
CA PRO A 199 8.19 4.35 9.06
C PRO A 199 7.73 2.90 8.96
N LEU A 200 8.52 2.09 8.27
CA LEU A 200 8.38 0.64 8.21
C LEU A 200 9.49 0.01 9.04
N ILE A 201 9.13 -0.90 9.93
CA ILE A 201 10.08 -1.73 10.67
C ILE A 201 10.08 -3.11 10.00
N VAL A 202 11.27 -3.56 9.59
CA VAL A 202 11.47 -4.87 9.00
C VAL A 202 12.24 -5.75 9.98
N VAL A 203 11.62 -6.86 10.36
CA VAL A 203 12.12 -7.82 11.35
C VAL A 203 12.38 -9.18 10.72
N ALA A 204 13.27 -9.98 11.29
CA ALA A 204 13.43 -11.37 10.84
C ALA A 204 12.23 -12.21 11.29
N GLU A 205 11.90 -12.11 12.59
CA GLU A 205 10.79 -12.81 13.22
C GLU A 205 10.04 -11.88 14.19
N ASP A 206 8.73 -12.08 14.32
CA ASP A 206 7.92 -11.30 15.26
C ASP A 206 7.90 -11.98 16.63
N LYS A 207 8.68 -11.45 17.57
CA LYS A 207 8.76 -11.92 18.97
C LYS A 207 7.85 -11.14 19.92
N GLY A 208 6.92 -10.34 19.39
CA GLY A 208 5.96 -9.54 20.17
C GLY A 208 5.82 -8.09 19.70
N ILE A 209 6.78 -7.61 18.91
CA ILE A 209 6.80 -6.26 18.37
C ILE A 209 5.57 -5.93 17.51
N GLY A 210 5.05 -6.92 16.76
CA GLY A 210 3.85 -6.75 15.93
C GLY A 210 2.63 -6.30 16.74
N LYS A 211 2.51 -6.79 17.99
CA LYS A 211 1.46 -6.35 18.92
C LYS A 211 1.76 -4.98 19.52
N ALA A 212 3.03 -4.73 19.86
CA ALA A 212 3.47 -3.49 20.50
C ALA A 212 3.28 -2.26 19.60
N ALA A 213 3.67 -2.32 18.32
CA ALA A 213 3.61 -1.14 17.45
C ALA A 213 2.30 -1.00 16.67
N ARG A 214 1.38 -1.98 16.69
CA ARG A 214 0.10 -1.91 15.95
C ARG A 214 -0.75 -0.68 16.28
N ASN A 215 -0.67 -0.20 17.52
CA ASN A 215 -1.43 0.97 17.96
C ASN A 215 -0.80 2.30 17.51
N MET A 216 0.45 2.30 17.06
CA MET A 216 1.14 3.51 16.64
C MET A 216 0.65 3.98 15.28
N PRO A 217 0.33 5.27 15.12
CA PRO A 217 -0.16 5.80 13.85
C PRO A 217 0.94 5.75 12.78
N GLY A 218 0.65 5.04 11.69
CA GLY A 218 1.48 4.94 10.47
C GLY A 218 2.80 4.19 10.58
N VAL A 219 3.11 3.61 11.75
CA VAL A 219 4.17 2.60 11.89
C VAL A 219 3.61 1.28 11.39
N GLU A 220 4.37 0.59 10.54
CA GLU A 220 4.03 -0.74 10.06
C GLU A 220 5.19 -1.68 10.34
N ILE A 221 4.89 -2.93 10.71
CA ILE A 221 5.89 -3.97 10.93
C ILE A 221 5.64 -5.08 9.92
N VAL A 222 6.70 -5.50 9.24
CA VAL A 222 6.63 -6.61 8.28
C VAL A 222 7.84 -7.52 8.45
N PRO A 223 7.65 -8.85 8.54
CA PRO A 223 8.77 -9.78 8.52
C PRO A 223 9.39 -9.86 7.13
N VAL A 224 10.71 -10.09 7.03
CA VAL A 224 11.45 -10.14 5.75
C VAL A 224 10.80 -11.08 4.73
N LYS A 225 10.30 -12.24 5.18
CA LYS A 225 9.65 -13.25 4.33
C LYS A 225 8.37 -12.74 3.65
N SER A 226 7.65 -11.80 4.29
CA SER A 226 6.37 -11.25 3.79
C SER A 226 6.53 -9.90 3.10
N LEU A 227 7.77 -9.49 2.80
CA LEU A 227 8.06 -8.19 2.22
C LEU A 227 7.52 -8.09 0.79
N ASN A 228 6.81 -7.01 0.50
CA ASN A 228 6.22 -6.73 -0.81
C ASN A 228 6.61 -5.34 -1.29
N ALA A 229 6.67 -5.16 -2.61
CA ALA A 229 6.95 -3.85 -3.23
C ALA A 229 5.96 -2.77 -2.79
N GLU A 230 4.69 -3.11 -2.51
CA GLU A 230 3.70 -2.14 -2.00
C GLU A 230 4.03 -1.63 -0.59
N VAL A 231 4.59 -2.46 0.28
CA VAL A 231 4.92 -2.05 1.65
C VAL A 231 6.09 -1.05 1.63
N LEU A 232 7.07 -1.27 0.75
CA LEU A 232 8.22 -0.38 0.56
C LEU A 232 7.88 0.86 -0.27
N ALA A 233 6.98 0.74 -1.24
CA ALA A 233 6.57 1.82 -2.15
C ALA A 233 5.03 2.00 -2.18
N PRO A 234 4.39 2.34 -1.04
CA PRO A 234 2.96 2.54 -1.00
C PRO A 234 2.55 3.72 -1.89
N GLY A 235 1.46 3.53 -2.62
CA GLY A 235 1.01 4.52 -3.60
C GLY A 235 1.92 4.63 -4.83
N THR A 236 2.76 3.64 -5.13
CA THR A 236 3.69 3.60 -6.27
C THR A 236 4.91 4.52 -6.17
N HIS A 237 5.12 5.16 -5.01
CA HIS A 237 6.25 6.04 -4.76
C HIS A 237 7.33 5.33 -3.94
N PRO A 238 8.54 5.10 -4.49
CA PRO A 238 9.63 4.42 -3.77
C PRO A 238 10.25 5.31 -2.68
N GLY A 239 11.07 4.73 -1.80
CA GLY A 239 11.79 5.46 -0.74
C GLY A 239 11.01 5.62 0.57
N ARG A 240 10.35 4.56 1.07
CA ARG A 240 9.80 4.60 2.44
C ARG A 240 10.94 4.67 3.44
N LEU A 241 10.75 5.41 4.54
CA LEU A 241 11.66 5.31 5.67
C LEU A 241 11.57 3.89 6.27
N THR A 242 12.64 3.11 6.13
CA THR A 242 12.70 1.73 6.62
C THR A 242 13.76 1.56 7.71
N ILE A 243 13.35 0.94 8.81
CA ILE A 243 14.19 0.51 9.91
C ILE A 243 14.35 -1.00 9.78
N TRP A 244 15.58 -1.49 9.71
CA TRP A 244 15.90 -2.91 9.56
C TRP A 244 16.49 -3.44 10.85
N THR A 245 16.14 -4.65 11.26
CA THR A 245 16.93 -5.37 12.27
C THR A 245 18.17 -5.98 11.64
N ALA A 246 19.23 -6.20 12.43
CA ALA A 246 20.46 -6.83 11.96
C ALA A 246 20.17 -8.22 11.37
N SER A 247 19.42 -9.04 12.09
CA SER A 247 18.94 -10.35 11.64
C SER A 247 18.11 -10.27 10.36
N ALA A 248 17.33 -9.20 10.16
CA ALA A 248 16.54 -9.03 8.94
C ALA A 248 17.42 -8.85 7.69
N ILE A 249 18.54 -8.13 7.81
CA ILE A 249 19.48 -7.93 6.70
C ILE A 249 20.19 -9.23 6.35
N GLU A 250 20.59 -10.01 7.36
CA GLU A 250 21.20 -11.32 7.14
C GLU A 250 20.23 -12.31 6.49
N ALA A 251 18.96 -12.33 6.94
CA ALA A 251 17.92 -13.13 6.31
C ALA A 251 17.67 -12.72 4.85
N LEU A 252 17.72 -11.42 4.55
CA LEU A 252 17.57 -10.91 3.20
C LEU A 252 18.72 -11.39 2.28
N ASP A 253 19.96 -11.41 2.77
CA ASP A 253 21.12 -11.94 2.04
C ASP A 253 20.96 -13.44 1.73
N LYS A 254 20.52 -14.22 2.71
CA LYS A 254 20.28 -15.67 2.54
C LYS A 254 19.24 -15.96 1.47
N ILE A 255 18.06 -15.34 1.57
CA ILE A 255 16.90 -15.61 0.70
C ILE A 255 17.18 -15.23 -0.77
N TYR A 256 17.86 -14.10 -1.00
CA TYR A 256 17.93 -13.51 -2.34
C TYR A 256 19.32 -13.48 -2.98
N CYS A 257 20.40 -13.53 -2.20
CA CYS A 257 21.76 -13.49 -2.74
C CYS A 257 22.46 -14.84 -2.71
N ARG A 258 22.31 -15.63 -1.65
CA ARG A 258 22.96 -16.96 -1.54
C ARG A 258 22.14 -18.10 -2.12
N GLY A 259 20.84 -17.88 -2.34
CA GLY A 259 19.97 -18.86 -3.00
C GLY A 259 19.67 -20.10 -2.14
N GLU A 260 19.95 -20.05 -0.84
CA GLU A 260 19.52 -21.08 0.09
C GLU A 260 18.06 -20.78 0.50
N GLU A 261 17.17 -21.55 -0.11
CA GLU A 261 15.74 -21.69 0.19
C GLU A 261 14.77 -20.58 -0.28
N ALA A 262 14.07 -20.89 -1.37
CA ALA A 262 12.70 -20.47 -1.61
C ALA A 262 11.88 -21.62 -2.19
#